data_AF-A0A3R6Z290-F1
#
_entry.id   AF-A0A3R6Z290-F1
#
_cell.length_a   1.000
_cell.length_b   1.000
_cell.length_c   1.000
_cell.angle_alpha   90.00
_cell.angle_beta   90.00
_cell.angle_gamma   90.00
#
_symmetry.space_group_name_H-M   'P 1'
#
loop_
_entity.id
_entity.type
_entity.pdbx_description
1 polymer ?
#
loop_
_entity_poly.entity_id
_entity_poly.type
_entity_poly.pdbx_seq_one_letter_code
_entity_poly.pdbx_strand_id
1 'polypeptide(L)'
;MKVGVVGLGAIGSLFFNRVLHHINPKNVARSKADRANQVYALVKDNQVPHLKKVAILDQLRHPILEVPTDVSPNADAFRTDFDQEGRSLDVLLVTVKSTDTYEVAARLKVSGAWQKSQRHVVHDALNTQAGNAISKHSLLISLQNGEAPAVDLHLLSVRVGLGNVKILKDVLETDNVLHGVTYMGGVSVSPGTVIQGGDGMTTIQNAEHLSDSVQDTLGRFCQLLAASGWDR
;
A
#
# COMPACT_ATOMS: atom_id res chain seq x y z
N MET A 1 -4.72 -6.57 -12.09
CA MET A 1 -4.94 -5.71 -10.92
C MET A 1 -3.64 -5.01 -10.55
N LYS A 2 -3.67 -3.69 -10.48
CA LYS A 2 -2.56 -2.82 -10.10
C LYS A 2 -2.78 -2.36 -8.67
N VAL A 3 -1.99 -2.88 -7.73
CA VAL A 3 -2.10 -2.57 -6.30
C VAL A 3 -0.90 -1.72 -5.88
N GLY A 4 -1.15 -0.55 -5.31
CA GLY A 4 -0.10 0.29 -4.71
C GLY A 4 -0.11 0.20 -3.19
N VAL A 5 1.07 0.34 -2.58
CA VAL A 5 1.23 0.46 -1.13
C VAL A 5 2.08 1.68 -0.81
N VAL A 6 1.54 2.61 -0.03
CA VAL A 6 2.26 3.78 0.50
C VAL A 6 2.65 3.52 1.94
N GLY A 7 3.95 3.61 2.22
CA GLY A 7 4.49 3.40 3.55
C GLY A 7 4.83 1.94 3.82
N LEU A 8 5.99 1.49 3.34
CA LEU A 8 6.54 0.16 3.61
C LEU A 8 7.18 0.06 5.02
N GLY A 9 6.41 0.42 6.05
CA GLY A 9 6.69 0.04 7.43
C GLY A 9 6.30 -1.42 7.69
N ALA A 10 6.02 -1.79 8.94
CA ALA A 10 5.66 -3.17 9.29
C ALA A 10 4.41 -3.67 8.55
N ILE A 11 3.28 -2.98 8.69
CA ILE A 11 2.00 -3.39 8.06
C ILE A 11 2.09 -3.32 6.54
N GLY A 12 2.59 -2.21 5.99
CA GLY A 12 2.74 -2.05 4.54
C GLY A 12 3.61 -3.14 3.92
N SER A 13 4.72 -3.51 4.58
CA SER A 13 5.58 -4.60 4.10
C SER A 13 4.91 -5.97 4.15
N LEU A 14 4.09 -6.26 5.17
CA LEU A 14 3.35 -7.54 5.24
C LEU A 14 2.36 -7.68 4.07
N PHE A 15 1.57 -6.63 3.80
CA PHE A 15 0.67 -6.61 2.65
C PHE A 15 1.41 -6.69 1.33
N PHE A 16 2.41 -5.82 1.15
CA PHE A 16 3.18 -5.75 -0.08
C PHE A 16 3.84 -7.09 -0.42
N ASN A 17 4.50 -7.72 0.57
CA ASN A 17 5.21 -8.98 0.37
C ASN A 17 4.27 -10.15 0.06
N ARG A 18 3.15 -10.26 0.78
CA ARG A 18 2.15 -11.33 0.55
C ARG A 18 1.48 -11.19 -0.82
N VAL A 19 1.09 -9.98 -1.21
CA VAL A 19 0.47 -9.72 -2.53
C VAL A 19 1.47 -9.97 -3.66
N LEU A 20 2.71 -9.49 -3.53
CA LEU A 20 3.76 -9.70 -4.53
C LEU A 20 4.07 -11.19 -4.71
N HIS A 21 4.24 -11.92 -3.61
CA HIS A 21 4.44 -13.37 -3.65
C HIS A 21 3.24 -14.09 -4.26
N HIS A 22 2.00 -13.73 -3.90
CA HIS A 22 0.81 -14.37 -4.47
C HIS A 22 0.69 -14.16 -5.99
N ILE A 23 1.10 -13.00 -6.50
CA ILE A 23 1.13 -12.74 -7.94
C ILE A 23 2.14 -13.66 -8.66
N ASN A 24 3.16 -14.16 -7.95
CA ASN A 24 4.12 -15.12 -8.49
C ASN A 24 4.69 -16.09 -7.44
N PRO A 25 3.91 -17.08 -6.98
CA PRO A 25 4.23 -17.87 -5.80
C PRO A 25 5.38 -18.86 -6.03
N LYS A 26 5.70 -19.14 -7.30
CA LYS A 26 6.79 -20.04 -7.68
C LYS A 26 8.07 -19.30 -8.06
N ASN A 27 8.07 -17.96 -8.07
CA ASN A 27 9.18 -17.16 -8.58
C ASN A 27 9.64 -17.59 -10.00
N VAL A 28 8.72 -18.01 -10.88
CA VAL A 28 9.03 -18.46 -12.25
C VAL A 28 8.54 -17.49 -13.32
N ALA A 29 9.18 -17.52 -14.50
CA ALA A 29 8.81 -16.71 -15.66
C ALA A 29 7.32 -16.80 -15.98
N ARG A 30 6.65 -15.65 -16.07
CA ARG A 30 5.20 -15.56 -16.30
C ARG A 30 4.89 -15.44 -17.80
N SER A 31 3.74 -15.97 -18.21
CA SER A 31 3.25 -15.80 -19.58
C SER A 31 2.93 -14.32 -19.87
N LYS A 32 2.91 -13.90 -21.14
CA LYS A 32 2.55 -12.51 -21.51
C LYS A 32 1.13 -12.14 -21.05
N ALA A 33 0.21 -13.10 -20.97
CA ALA A 33 -1.17 -12.90 -20.51
C ALA A 33 -1.26 -12.65 -19.00
N ASP A 34 -0.32 -13.18 -18.21
CA ASP A 34 -0.28 -13.02 -16.75
C ASP A 34 0.25 -11.65 -16.28
N ARG A 35 0.84 -10.85 -17.18
CA ARG A 35 1.45 -9.54 -16.86
C ARG A 35 0.46 -8.43 -16.46
N ALA A 36 -0.83 -8.74 -16.34
CA ALA A 36 -1.88 -7.80 -15.94
C ALA A 36 -1.89 -7.43 -14.45
N ASN A 37 -1.22 -8.21 -13.59
CA ASN A 37 -1.10 -7.93 -12.16
C ASN A 37 0.24 -7.26 -11.85
N GLN A 38 0.18 -6.10 -11.19
CA GLN A 38 1.36 -5.31 -10.83
C GLN A 38 1.22 -4.83 -9.38
N VAL A 39 2.34 -4.81 -8.67
CA VAL A 39 2.43 -4.27 -7.30
C VAL A 39 3.39 -3.09 -7.31
N TYR A 40 2.95 -2.00 -6.72
CA TYR A 40 3.69 -0.76 -6.67
C TYR A 40 4.07 -0.43 -5.24
N ALA A 41 5.35 -0.15 -5.00
CA ALA A 41 5.81 0.42 -3.75
C ALA A 41 5.97 1.94 -3.91
N LEU A 42 5.17 2.70 -3.17
CA LEU A 42 5.28 4.16 -3.10
C LEU A 42 6.17 4.50 -1.90
N VAL A 43 7.46 4.63 -2.19
CA VAL A 43 8.52 4.87 -1.21
C VAL A 43 9.35 6.08 -1.61
N LYS A 44 10.17 6.58 -0.69
CA LYS A 44 11.17 7.62 -0.98
C LYS A 44 12.30 7.04 -1.83
N ASP A 45 12.96 7.86 -2.64
CA ASP A 45 14.04 7.40 -3.55
C ASP A 45 15.18 6.71 -2.81
N ASN A 46 15.53 7.20 -1.62
CA ASN A 46 16.55 6.59 -0.77
C ASN A 46 16.14 5.21 -0.22
N GLN A 47 14.86 4.83 -0.29
CA GLN A 47 14.36 3.52 0.12
C GLN A 47 14.37 2.49 -1.01
N VAL A 48 14.41 2.93 -2.28
CA VAL A 48 14.39 2.04 -3.45
C VAL A 48 15.52 1.00 -3.45
N PRO A 49 16.78 1.33 -3.07
CA PRO A 49 17.86 0.33 -3.01
C PRO A 49 17.60 -0.81 -2.02
N HIS A 50 16.76 -0.60 -0.99
CA HIS A 50 16.38 -1.63 -0.02
C HIS A 50 15.33 -2.61 -0.57
N LEU A 51 14.70 -2.28 -1.70
CA LEU A 51 13.66 -3.08 -2.33
C LEU A 51 14.20 -3.96 -3.47
N LYS A 52 15.48 -4.32 -3.46
CA LYS A 52 16.02 -5.38 -4.35
C LYS A 52 15.53 -6.77 -3.97
N LYS A 53 15.14 -6.91 -2.70
CA LYS A 53 14.62 -8.13 -2.12
C LYS A 53 13.71 -7.76 -0.96
N VAL A 54 12.58 -8.43 -0.87
CA VAL A 54 11.62 -8.23 0.20
C VAL A 54 11.37 -9.53 0.94
N ALA A 55 11.13 -9.46 2.25
CA ALA A 55 11.01 -10.65 3.07
C ALA A 55 10.05 -10.48 4.26
N ILE A 56 9.37 -11.58 4.59
CA ILE A 56 8.68 -11.78 5.86
C ILE A 56 9.50 -12.78 6.65
N LEU A 57 9.89 -12.38 7.85
CA LEU A 57 10.71 -13.17 8.75
C LEU A 57 9.89 -13.65 9.96
N ASP A 58 10.25 -14.78 10.53
CA ASP A 58 9.76 -15.22 11.84
C ASP A 58 10.46 -14.45 12.98
N GLN A 59 10.06 -14.74 14.22
CA GLN A 59 10.64 -14.11 15.42
C GLN A 59 12.13 -14.40 15.62
N LEU A 60 12.65 -15.48 15.02
CA LEU A 60 14.06 -15.86 15.03
C LEU A 60 14.83 -15.29 13.81
N ARG A 61 14.17 -14.49 12.98
CA ARG A 61 14.66 -13.90 11.73
C ARG A 61 14.90 -14.90 10.60
N HIS A 62 14.30 -16.09 10.66
CA HIS A 62 14.28 -16.99 9.51
C HIS A 62 13.25 -16.51 8.48
N PRO A 63 13.57 -16.58 7.18
CA PRO A 63 12.64 -16.18 6.14
C PRO A 63 11.46 -17.17 6.07
N ILE A 64 10.27 -16.65 6.33
CA ILE A 64 9.00 -17.33 6.06
C ILE A 64 8.64 -17.17 4.59
N LEU A 65 8.90 -15.98 4.06
CA LEU A 65 8.67 -15.63 2.67
C LEU A 65 9.76 -14.67 2.24
N GLU A 66 10.27 -14.89 1.04
CA GLU A 66 11.37 -14.12 0.50
C GLU A 66 11.22 -14.01 -1.02
N VAL A 67 11.23 -12.78 -1.52
CA VAL A 67 10.98 -12.47 -2.93
C VAL A 67 12.07 -11.53 -3.44
N PRO A 68 12.96 -11.98 -4.33
CA PRO A 68 13.86 -11.06 -5.02
C PRO A 68 13.04 -10.25 -6.02
N THR A 69 13.27 -8.94 -6.07
CA THR A 69 12.45 -7.96 -6.81
C THR A 69 13.23 -7.24 -7.91
N ASP A 70 14.55 -7.40 -7.94
CA ASP A 70 15.46 -6.85 -8.95
C ASP A 70 15.73 -7.79 -10.13
N VAL A 71 15.25 -9.04 -10.06
CA VAL A 71 15.37 -10.03 -11.12
C VAL A 71 14.01 -10.49 -11.64
N SER A 72 13.93 -10.77 -12.94
CA SER A 72 12.77 -11.46 -13.51
C SER A 72 12.59 -12.81 -12.83
N PRO A 73 11.34 -13.26 -12.64
CA PRO A 73 10.07 -12.66 -13.08
C PRO A 73 9.49 -11.52 -12.23
N ASN A 74 9.98 -11.33 -11.00
CA ASN A 74 9.33 -10.42 -10.04
C ASN A 74 9.58 -8.96 -10.38
N ALA A 75 10.73 -8.64 -10.97
CA ALA A 75 11.02 -7.32 -11.54
C ALA A 75 10.01 -6.88 -12.61
N ASP A 76 9.30 -7.83 -13.25
CA ASP A 76 8.28 -7.50 -14.25
C ASP A 76 6.96 -7.06 -13.59
N ALA A 77 6.66 -7.61 -12.41
CA ALA A 77 5.44 -7.38 -11.63
C ALA A 77 5.59 -6.26 -10.60
N PHE A 78 6.81 -5.98 -10.15
CA PHE A 78 7.16 -4.94 -9.19
C PHE A 78 7.48 -3.62 -9.88
N ARG A 79 6.97 -2.52 -9.34
CA ARG A 79 7.25 -1.15 -9.81
C ARG A 79 7.46 -0.20 -8.63
N THR A 80 8.34 0.78 -8.83
CA THR A 80 8.52 1.95 -7.95
C THR A 80 8.32 3.26 -8.69
N ASP A 81 8.25 3.18 -10.03
CA ASP A 81 8.08 4.27 -10.97
C ASP A 81 6.60 4.45 -11.36
N PHE A 82 6.11 5.68 -11.21
CA PHE A 82 4.78 6.08 -11.68
C PHE A 82 4.83 7.06 -12.87
N ASP A 83 6.04 7.28 -13.41
CA ASP A 83 6.37 8.28 -14.44
C ASP A 83 5.76 8.07 -15.84
N GLN A 84 5.00 6.99 -16.07
CA GLN A 84 4.41 6.75 -17.38
C GLN A 84 2.92 7.09 -17.38
N GLU A 85 2.56 8.08 -18.19
CA GLU A 85 1.18 8.44 -18.53
C GLU A 85 0.33 7.17 -18.77
N GLY A 86 -0.83 7.08 -18.10
CA GLY A 86 -1.82 6.03 -18.34
C GLY A 86 -1.80 4.83 -17.38
N ARG A 87 -1.12 4.89 -16.22
CA ARG A 87 -1.16 3.80 -15.22
C ARG A 87 -1.89 4.21 -13.94
N SER A 88 -3.21 4.23 -13.98
CA SER A 88 -4.03 4.27 -12.75
C SER A 88 -3.93 2.94 -11.99
N LEU A 89 -3.81 3.02 -10.67
CA LEU A 89 -3.97 1.90 -9.76
C LEU A 89 -5.44 1.51 -9.65
N ASP A 90 -5.70 0.23 -9.47
CA ASP A 90 -7.04 -0.25 -9.10
C ASP A 90 -7.27 -0.03 -7.60
N VAL A 91 -6.24 -0.30 -6.79
CA VAL A 91 -6.27 -0.18 -5.32
C VAL A 91 -5.00 0.48 -4.80
N LEU A 92 -5.13 1.37 -3.82
CA LEU A 92 -4.02 1.95 -3.05
C LEU A 92 -4.21 1.69 -1.55
N LEU A 93 -3.25 1.01 -0.94
CA LEU A 93 -3.14 0.86 0.50
C LEU A 93 -2.32 2.00 1.09
N VAL A 94 -2.87 2.70 2.08
CA VAL A 94 -2.17 3.75 2.82
C VAL A 94 -1.84 3.21 4.22
N THR A 95 -0.55 2.96 4.47
CA THR A 95 -0.03 2.31 5.69
C THR A 95 1.03 3.17 6.39
N VAL A 96 0.95 4.50 6.24
CA VAL A 96 1.85 5.45 6.92
C VAL A 96 1.38 5.74 8.36
N LYS A 97 2.19 6.45 9.14
CA LYS A 97 1.73 6.94 10.45
C LYS A 97 0.63 7.99 10.28
N SER A 98 -0.25 8.11 11.28
CA SER A 98 -1.34 9.12 11.24
C SER A 98 -0.82 10.54 11.06
N THR A 99 0.36 10.86 11.59
CA THR A 99 1.04 12.16 11.42
C THR A 99 1.35 12.49 9.95
N ASP A 100 1.53 11.47 9.12
CA ASP A 100 2.02 11.61 7.75
C ASP A 100 0.86 11.58 6.73
N THR A 101 -0.37 11.28 7.18
CA THR A 101 -1.54 11.10 6.31
C THR A 101 -1.83 12.32 5.46
N TYR A 102 -1.77 13.53 6.04
CA TYR A 102 -2.01 14.77 5.30
C TYR A 102 -0.95 15.01 4.22
N GLU A 103 0.33 14.79 4.55
CA GLU A 103 1.44 14.93 3.61
C GLU A 103 1.30 13.96 2.42
N VAL A 104 0.94 12.70 2.71
CA VAL A 104 0.66 11.70 1.68
C VAL A 104 -0.54 12.11 0.82
N ALA A 105 -1.65 12.50 1.44
CA ALA A 105 -2.85 12.91 0.73
C ALA A 105 -2.59 14.13 -0.17
N ALA A 106 -1.86 15.13 0.34
CA ALA A 106 -1.50 16.32 -0.42
C ALA A 106 -0.60 15.97 -1.62
N ARG A 107 0.38 15.08 -1.45
CA ARG A 107 1.23 14.61 -2.56
C ARG A 107 0.45 13.83 -3.61
N LEU A 108 -0.51 13.00 -3.18
CA LEU A 108 -1.41 12.29 -4.07
C LEU A 108 -2.37 13.25 -4.82
N LYS A 109 -2.78 14.36 -4.19
CA LYS A 109 -3.63 15.40 -4.82
C LYS A 109 -2.86 16.26 -5.83
N VAL A 110 -1.68 16.76 -5.44
CA VAL A 110 -0.95 17.81 -6.16
C VAL A 110 -0.59 17.39 -7.60
N SER A 111 -0.34 16.11 -7.88
CA SER A 111 0.00 15.71 -9.25
C SER A 111 -1.19 15.60 -10.22
N GLY A 112 -2.44 15.61 -9.74
CA GLY A 112 -3.63 15.75 -10.60
C GLY A 112 -3.85 17.17 -11.15
N ALA A 113 -3.27 18.18 -10.49
CA ALA A 113 -3.37 19.59 -10.87
C ALA A 113 -2.11 20.13 -11.61
N TRP A 114 -1.00 19.39 -11.60
CA TRP A 114 0.27 19.79 -12.21
C TRP A 114 0.34 19.63 -13.75
N GLN A 115 -0.80 19.57 -14.42
CA GLN A 115 -0.88 19.59 -15.87
C GLN A 115 -0.67 20.98 -16.50
N LYS A 116 -0.30 22.04 -15.74
CA LYS A 116 -0.14 23.39 -16.30
C LYS A 116 1.07 24.24 -15.95
N SER A 117 1.99 23.84 -15.06
CA SER A 117 3.14 24.75 -14.81
C SER A 117 4.41 24.06 -14.29
N GLN A 118 5.35 23.92 -15.22
CA GLN A 118 6.80 24.00 -15.09
C GLN A 118 7.58 23.07 -14.13
N ARG A 119 8.55 22.40 -14.77
CA ARG A 119 9.75 21.79 -14.19
C ARG A 119 10.54 22.84 -13.37
N HIS A 120 10.61 22.65 -12.06
CA HIS A 120 11.85 22.73 -11.25
C HIS A 120 11.49 22.77 -9.75
N VAL A 121 12.21 21.94 -9.00
CA VAL A 121 12.75 22.11 -7.63
C VAL A 121 12.70 20.76 -6.92
N VAL A 122 13.90 20.30 -6.60
CA VAL A 122 14.24 19.06 -5.88
C VAL A 122 14.27 19.38 -4.39
N HIS A 123 13.61 18.57 -3.55
CA HIS A 123 14.10 18.11 -2.24
C HIS A 123 13.11 17.12 -1.59
N ASP A 124 13.60 15.93 -1.24
CA ASP A 124 13.02 14.90 -0.36
C ASP A 124 11.58 14.40 -0.65
N ALA A 125 11.35 13.92 -1.87
CA ALA A 125 10.08 13.36 -2.30
C ALA A 125 9.92 11.88 -1.88
N LEU A 126 8.83 11.55 -1.14
CA LEU A 126 8.04 10.38 -1.56
C LEU A 126 7.67 10.71 -3.00
N ASN A 127 8.21 9.93 -3.94
CA ASN A 127 8.18 10.13 -5.37
C ASN A 127 7.07 11.12 -5.82
N THR A 128 7.45 12.29 -6.35
CA THR A 128 6.57 13.36 -6.89
C THR A 128 5.57 12.85 -7.96
N GLN A 129 5.67 11.56 -8.28
CA GLN A 129 5.03 10.76 -9.30
C GLN A 129 3.75 10.04 -8.82
N ALA A 130 3.53 9.92 -7.49
CA ALA A 130 2.40 9.18 -6.93
C ALA A 130 1.02 9.81 -7.21
N GLY A 131 0.93 11.11 -7.49
CA GLY A 131 -0.36 11.76 -7.71
C GLY A 131 -1.04 11.46 -9.06
N ASN A 132 -0.34 10.79 -9.99
CA ASN A 132 -0.97 10.21 -11.20
C ASN A 132 -1.42 8.76 -10.99
N ALA A 133 -1.15 8.18 -9.82
CA ALA A 133 -1.44 6.78 -9.52
C ALA A 133 -2.93 6.54 -9.25
N ILE A 134 -3.71 7.57 -8.92
CA ILE A 134 -5.10 7.44 -8.44
C ILE A 134 -6.05 8.09 -9.44
N SER A 135 -6.96 7.31 -10.00
CA SER A 135 -8.10 7.79 -10.77
C SER A 135 -9.32 7.99 -9.87
N LYS A 136 -10.36 8.68 -10.36
CA LYS A 136 -11.67 8.73 -9.67
C LYS A 136 -12.30 7.36 -9.44
N HIS A 137 -11.83 6.31 -10.13
CA HIS A 137 -12.32 4.93 -9.98
C HIS A 137 -11.42 4.06 -9.09
N SER A 138 -10.30 4.60 -8.62
CA SER A 138 -9.35 3.88 -7.78
C SER A 138 -9.90 3.78 -6.35
N LEU A 139 -9.69 2.62 -5.73
CA LEU A 139 -10.07 2.36 -4.35
C LEU A 139 -8.90 2.69 -3.41
N LEU A 140 -9.12 3.52 -2.40
CA LEU A 140 -8.14 3.78 -1.34
C LEU A 140 -8.56 3.07 -0.06
N ILE A 141 -7.61 2.42 0.61
CA ILE A 141 -7.83 1.77 1.90
C ILE A 141 -6.81 2.29 2.90
N SER A 142 -7.30 2.96 3.94
CA SER A 142 -6.49 3.42 5.07
C SER A 142 -6.35 2.29 6.09
N LEU A 143 -5.12 1.84 6.32
CA LEU A 143 -4.75 0.81 7.31
C LEU A 143 -3.85 1.44 8.39
N GLN A 144 -4.40 2.41 9.12
CA GLN A 144 -3.65 3.27 10.03
C GLN A 144 -4.31 3.31 11.40
N ASN A 145 -3.50 3.22 12.47
CA ASN A 145 -3.97 3.47 13.83
C ASN A 145 -4.01 4.99 14.09
N GLY A 146 -5.11 5.52 14.63
CA GLY A 146 -5.22 6.94 15.02
C GLY A 146 -4.30 7.29 16.21
N GLU A 147 -3.74 8.50 16.22
CA GLU A 147 -2.97 9.02 17.36
C GLU A 147 -3.82 9.95 18.25
N ALA A 148 -3.47 10.06 19.53
CA ALA A 148 -3.91 11.15 20.41
C ALA A 148 -2.76 11.59 21.32
N PRO A 149 -2.81 12.81 21.88
CA PRO A 149 -1.85 13.25 22.89
C PRO A 149 -1.78 12.24 24.04
N ALA A 150 -0.55 11.89 24.43
CA ALA A 150 -0.26 10.87 25.43
C ALA A 150 -0.97 11.20 26.76
N VAL A 151 -1.91 10.33 27.15
CA VAL A 151 -2.41 10.27 28.52
C VAL A 151 -2.12 8.86 29.00
N ASP A 152 -1.28 8.76 30.04
CA ASP A 152 -0.85 7.52 30.68
C ASP A 152 -2.04 6.64 31.04
N LEU A 153 -2.25 5.57 30.29
CA LEU A 153 -2.96 4.40 30.80
C LEU A 153 -2.67 3.16 29.95
N HIS A 154 -2.24 2.08 30.61
CA HIS A 154 -2.13 0.72 30.11
C HIS A 154 -3.52 0.15 29.73
N LEU A 155 -4.11 0.64 28.64
CA LEU A 155 -5.29 0.09 28.00
C LEU A 155 -5.04 0.00 26.50
N LEU A 156 -5.22 -1.20 25.96
CA LEU A 156 -5.02 -1.58 24.56
C LEU A 156 -6.08 -0.90 23.68
N SER A 157 -5.90 0.41 23.43
CA SER A 157 -6.74 1.19 22.53
C SER A 157 -6.28 0.96 21.09
N VAL A 158 -6.93 0.04 20.37
CA VAL A 158 -6.87 0.00 18.90
C VAL A 158 -7.64 1.22 18.39
N ARG A 159 -6.95 2.37 18.28
CA ARG A 159 -7.55 3.60 17.76
C ARG A 159 -7.78 3.45 16.27
N VAL A 160 -9.04 3.37 15.89
CA VAL A 160 -9.54 3.34 14.52
C VAL A 160 -9.17 4.65 13.81
N GLY A 161 -8.47 4.59 12.68
CA GLY A 161 -7.94 5.75 11.94
C GLY A 161 -9.00 6.60 11.22
N LEU A 162 -10.18 6.84 11.81
CA LEU A 162 -11.27 7.60 11.19
C LEU A 162 -10.85 9.01 10.76
N GLY A 163 -9.98 9.66 11.56
CA GLY A 163 -9.39 10.95 11.20
C GLY A 163 -8.57 10.90 9.91
N ASN A 164 -7.88 9.78 9.65
CA ASN A 164 -7.10 9.60 8.44
C ASN A 164 -7.98 9.44 7.21
N VAL A 165 -9.07 8.65 7.32
CA VAL A 165 -10.05 8.50 6.23
C VAL A 165 -10.67 9.85 5.88
N LYS A 166 -11.05 10.65 6.89
CA LYS A 166 -11.56 12.00 6.67
C LYS A 166 -10.54 12.88 5.93
N ILE A 167 -9.29 12.91 6.39
CA ILE A 167 -8.22 13.68 5.72
C ILE A 167 -8.07 13.23 4.26
N LEU A 168 -8.03 11.92 3.99
CA LEU A 168 -7.89 11.39 2.64
C LEU A 168 -9.08 11.78 1.76
N LYS A 169 -10.33 11.66 2.26
CA LYS A 169 -11.53 12.07 1.52
C LYS A 169 -11.54 13.56 1.21
N ASP A 170 -11.27 14.40 2.22
CA ASP A 170 -11.30 15.86 2.10
C ASP A 170 -10.21 16.37 1.15
N VAL A 171 -8.99 15.84 1.27
CA VAL A 171 -7.86 16.29 0.47
C VAL A 171 -7.97 15.76 -0.96
N LEU A 172 -8.31 14.49 -1.16
CA LEU A 172 -8.39 13.88 -2.51
C LEU A 172 -9.73 14.12 -3.21
N GLU A 173 -10.71 14.71 -2.53
CA GLU A 173 -12.03 15.03 -3.08
C GLU A 173 -12.71 13.77 -3.68
N THR A 174 -12.66 12.66 -2.94
CA THR A 174 -13.22 11.37 -3.37
C THR A 174 -13.84 10.59 -2.22
N ASP A 175 -14.95 9.91 -2.49
CA ASP A 175 -15.61 9.03 -1.54
C ASP A 175 -15.10 7.58 -1.60
N ASN A 176 -14.25 7.26 -2.56
CA ASN A 176 -13.67 5.91 -2.74
C ASN A 176 -12.54 5.60 -1.74
N VAL A 177 -12.68 6.12 -0.52
CA VAL A 177 -11.77 5.87 0.60
C VAL A 177 -12.49 5.01 1.62
N LEU A 178 -11.95 3.81 1.85
CA LEU A 178 -12.41 2.88 2.85
C LEU A 178 -11.50 2.87 4.07
N HIS A 179 -12.12 2.51 5.19
CA HIS A 179 -11.42 2.22 6.41
C HIS A 179 -11.12 0.72 6.49
N GLY A 180 -9.86 0.36 6.78
CA GLY A 180 -9.49 -1.00 7.12
C GLY A 180 -8.83 -1.07 8.50
N VAL A 181 -9.20 -2.07 9.30
CA VAL A 181 -8.52 -2.42 10.55
C VAL A 181 -7.71 -3.68 10.31
N THR A 182 -6.40 -3.59 10.54
CA THR A 182 -5.52 -4.77 10.52
C THR A 182 -5.12 -5.15 11.94
N TYR A 183 -5.53 -6.33 12.37
CA TYR A 183 -5.10 -6.97 13.61
C TYR A 183 -3.85 -7.80 13.33
N MET A 184 -2.71 -7.12 13.21
CA MET A 184 -1.42 -7.78 13.01
C MET A 184 -0.30 -6.99 13.68
N GLY A 185 0.61 -7.70 14.35
CA GLY A 185 1.85 -7.14 14.85
C GLY A 185 2.99 -7.39 13.86
N GLY A 186 3.98 -6.51 13.87
CA GLY A 186 5.22 -6.74 13.14
C GLY A 186 6.26 -5.68 13.44
N VAL A 187 7.52 -6.02 13.21
CA VAL A 187 8.65 -5.10 13.36
C VAL A 187 9.31 -4.90 12.01
N SER A 188 9.31 -3.66 11.53
CA SER A 188 10.00 -3.30 10.29
C SER A 188 11.51 -3.37 10.52
N VAL A 189 12.21 -4.19 9.74
CA VAL A 189 13.68 -4.26 9.76
C VAL A 189 14.25 -3.25 8.77
N SER A 190 13.64 -3.18 7.59
CA SER A 190 13.92 -2.20 6.54
C SER A 190 12.67 -2.06 5.66
N PRO A 191 12.61 -1.10 4.72
CA PRO A 191 11.54 -1.07 3.72
C PRO A 191 11.42 -2.43 3.02
N GLY A 192 10.22 -3.02 3.01
CA GLY A 192 9.96 -4.34 2.40
C GLY A 192 10.46 -5.55 3.20
N THR A 193 11.11 -5.37 4.36
CA THR A 193 11.52 -6.48 5.23
C THR A 193 10.94 -6.32 6.62
N VAL A 194 10.20 -7.34 7.06
CA VAL A 194 9.41 -7.29 8.30
C VAL A 194 9.48 -8.61 9.04
N ILE A 195 9.61 -8.54 10.36
CA ILE A 195 9.39 -9.68 11.25
C ILE A 195 7.89 -9.72 11.58
N GLN A 196 7.21 -10.81 11.23
CA GLN A 196 5.77 -10.95 11.50
C GLN A 196 5.50 -11.34 12.95
N GLY A 197 4.49 -10.70 13.55
CA GLY A 197 4.05 -10.94 14.93
C GLY A 197 2.88 -11.91 15.10
N GLY A 198 2.34 -12.46 14.01
CA GLY A 198 1.18 -13.37 14.02
C GLY A 198 0.60 -13.54 12.61
N ASP A 199 -0.54 -14.23 12.50
CA ASP A 199 -1.12 -14.59 11.19
C ASP A 199 -1.84 -13.44 10.49
N GLY A 200 -2.36 -12.48 11.27
CA GLY A 200 -2.94 -11.23 10.81
C GLY A 200 -4.35 -11.36 10.25
N MET A 201 -5.27 -10.50 10.69
CA MET A 201 -6.63 -10.40 10.14
C MET A 201 -6.90 -8.96 9.71
N THR A 202 -7.56 -8.75 8.57
CA THR A 202 -7.90 -7.39 8.12
C THR A 202 -9.36 -7.28 7.75
N THR A 203 -10.06 -6.39 8.45
CA THR A 203 -11.47 -6.08 8.19
C THR A 203 -11.56 -4.76 7.44
N ILE A 204 -12.20 -4.77 6.27
CA ILE A 204 -12.52 -3.56 5.48
C ILE A 204 -14.02 -3.32 5.60
N GLN A 205 -14.42 -2.11 5.99
CA GLN A 205 -15.83 -1.78 6.27
C GLN A 205 -16.27 -0.49 5.57
N ASN A 206 -17.59 -0.25 5.60
CA ASN A 206 -18.25 0.96 5.12
C ASN A 206 -18.06 1.15 3.60
N ALA A 207 -18.41 0.14 2.82
CA ALA A 207 -18.27 0.11 1.36
C ALA A 207 -19.60 0.28 0.62
N GLU A 208 -20.71 0.40 1.35
CA GLU A 208 -22.08 0.43 0.82
C GLU A 208 -22.35 1.67 -0.05
N HIS A 209 -21.60 2.75 0.17
CA HIS A 209 -21.70 3.99 -0.61
C HIS A 209 -20.91 3.97 -1.91
N LEU A 210 -20.12 2.92 -2.17
CA LEU A 210 -19.31 2.81 -3.38
C LEU A 210 -20.15 2.39 -4.59
N SER A 211 -19.79 2.88 -5.78
CA SER A 211 -20.42 2.46 -7.04
C SER A 211 -20.14 0.98 -7.34
N ASP A 212 -21.02 0.33 -8.11
CA ASP A 212 -20.91 -1.08 -8.48
C ASP A 212 -19.52 -1.45 -9.03
N SER A 213 -18.96 -0.62 -9.91
CA SER A 213 -17.62 -0.83 -10.48
C SER A 213 -16.49 -0.84 -9.43
N VAL A 214 -16.64 -0.05 -8.36
CA VAL A 214 -15.66 0.02 -7.27
C VAL A 214 -15.91 -1.13 -6.29
N GLN A 215 -17.17 -1.53 -6.07
CA GLN A 215 -17.50 -2.74 -5.30
C GLN A 215 -16.94 -4.01 -5.96
N ASP A 216 -17.03 -4.15 -7.30
CA ASP A 216 -16.41 -5.25 -8.05
C ASP A 216 -14.88 -5.26 -7.88
N THR A 217 -14.27 -4.07 -7.85
CA THR A 217 -12.83 -3.93 -7.61
C THR A 217 -12.46 -4.31 -6.18
N LEU A 218 -13.24 -3.90 -5.18
CA LEU A 218 -13.10 -4.32 -3.78
C LEU A 218 -13.26 -5.83 -3.64
N GLY A 219 -14.24 -6.45 -4.32
CA GLY A 219 -14.49 -7.89 -4.30
C GLY A 219 -13.28 -8.67 -4.82
N ARG A 220 -12.77 -8.28 -6.00
CA ARG A 220 -11.54 -8.86 -6.58
C ARG A 220 -10.32 -8.65 -5.68
N PHE A 221 -10.21 -7.49 -5.04
CA PHE A 221 -9.10 -7.19 -4.14
C PHE A 221 -9.16 -8.03 -2.87
N CYS A 222 -10.35 -8.20 -2.28
CA CYS A 222 -10.54 -9.10 -1.14
C CYS A 222 -10.17 -10.55 -1.48
N GLN A 223 -10.53 -11.03 -2.67
CA GLN A 223 -10.14 -12.37 -3.13
C GLN A 223 -8.63 -12.50 -3.26
N LEU A 224 -7.95 -11.47 -3.78
CA LEU A 224 -6.49 -11.39 -3.84
C LEU A 224 -5.86 -11.43 -2.44
N LEU A 225 -6.41 -10.67 -1.49
CA LEU A 225 -5.94 -10.69 -0.10
C LEU A 225 -6.10 -12.07 0.55
N ALA A 226 -7.29 -12.66 0.45
CA ALA A 226 -7.56 -14.00 0.96
C ALA A 226 -6.60 -15.05 0.37
N ALA A 227 -6.42 -15.03 -0.96
CA ALA A 227 -5.52 -15.95 -1.64
C ALA A 227 -4.03 -15.71 -1.30
N SER A 228 -3.68 -14.51 -0.84
CA SER A 228 -2.35 -14.17 -0.33
C SER A 228 -2.14 -14.50 1.17
N GLY A 229 -3.14 -15.12 1.81
CA GLY A 229 -3.08 -15.57 3.20
C GLY A 229 -3.56 -14.54 4.22
N TRP A 230 -4.41 -13.59 3.83
CA TRP A 230 -5.11 -12.71 4.77
C TRP A 230 -6.55 -13.19 4.96
N ASP A 231 -6.85 -13.81 6.09
CA ASP A 231 -8.22 -14.16 6.43
C ASP A 231 -9.04 -12.91 6.80
N ARG A 232 -10.31 -12.91 6.40
CA ARG A 232 -11.28 -11.83 6.66
C ARG A 232 -11.77 -11.83 8.10
#